data_AF-A0A8R7P982-F1
#
_entry.id   AF-A0A8R7P982-F1
#
_cell.length_a   1.000
_cell.length_b   1.000
_cell.length_c   1.000
_cell.angle_alpha   90.00
_cell.angle_beta   90.00
_cell.angle_gamma   90.00
#
_symmetry.space_group_name_H-M   'P 1'
#
loop_
_entity.id
_entity.type
_entity.pdbx_description
1 polymer ?
#
loop_
_entity_poly.entity_id
_entity_poly.type
_entity_poly.pdbx_seq_one_letter_code
_entity_poly.pdbx_strand_id
1 'polypeptide(L)'
;MANPTQGRSSSILPVSGRQAPQQAVLLWAAPQFVSKCGLHVLHHGRRKPPRRSFTCSASRLPSTEPPYVEEMLARENIRTRNTERKARIQKHLEKPEFSPSAYDTAWVAMVPLPDTDRQAPCFPQCVEWILQNQHCSGSWGINQFGLLANKDILLSTLACIIALKKWNVGSDHISRGLEFIGRNISTVMDKQIVSPIGFNLIFPGMFNHAIRMGLEFPVRETDISGILHLCEMELRRLAGEESNGKEAYLAFVAEEGLVSLLDRNEVMNFQRKNGSLFNSPAATAAVLVHRYDDKALQYLNSIVSIFGTTVPTVYPQNIYYQLSMVDMLEKIGISRHFSSEINSILDKAYIEMRK
;
A
#
# COMPACT_ATOMS: atom_id res chain seq x y z
N MET A 1 -55.32 -22.25 -55.16
CA MET A 1 -54.01 -22.91 -55.38
C MET A 1 -53.06 -22.31 -54.34
N ALA A 2 -53.02 -22.86 -53.14
CA ALA A 2 -52.14 -23.97 -52.71
C ALA A 2 -50.79 -23.46 -52.16
N ASN A 3 -50.72 -23.38 -50.83
CA ASN A 3 -49.49 -23.61 -50.03
C ASN A 3 -49.04 -25.07 -50.25
N PRO A 4 -47.75 -25.46 -50.07
CA PRO A 4 -47.07 -25.48 -48.76
C PRO A 4 -45.54 -25.17 -48.88
N THR A 5 -44.65 -25.13 -47.87
CA THR A 5 -44.44 -26.03 -46.72
C THR A 5 -43.42 -25.43 -45.75
N GLN A 6 -43.52 -25.88 -44.49
CA GLN A 6 -42.71 -25.56 -43.32
C GLN A 6 -41.23 -25.96 -43.42
N GLY A 7 -40.37 -25.20 -42.74
CA GLY A 7 -39.05 -25.64 -42.28
C GLY A 7 -38.83 -25.20 -40.83
N ARG A 8 -39.04 -26.13 -39.90
CA ARG A 8 -38.62 -26.03 -38.49
C ARG A 8 -37.10 -25.88 -38.43
N SER A 9 -36.59 -24.98 -37.60
CA SER A 9 -35.23 -25.10 -37.08
C SER A 9 -35.27 -25.04 -35.55
N SER A 10 -34.92 -26.19 -34.99
CA SER A 10 -34.77 -26.51 -33.58
C SER A 10 -33.56 -25.81 -32.97
N SER A 11 -33.78 -25.12 -31.86
CA SER A 11 -32.74 -24.62 -30.97
C SER A 11 -32.02 -25.79 -30.31
N ILE A 12 -30.82 -26.11 -30.78
CA ILE A 12 -29.90 -27.06 -30.14
C ILE A 12 -28.80 -26.23 -29.47
N LEU A 13 -28.78 -26.30 -28.13
CA LEU A 13 -27.65 -25.90 -27.30
C LEU A 13 -26.40 -26.71 -27.67
N PRO A 14 -25.20 -26.09 -27.71
CA PRO A 14 -23.99 -26.80 -27.37
C PRO A 14 -23.53 -26.38 -25.98
N VAL A 15 -23.63 -27.34 -25.06
CA VAL A 15 -22.77 -27.44 -23.90
C VAL A 15 -21.34 -27.62 -24.41
N SER A 16 -20.44 -26.71 -24.05
CA SER A 16 -19.01 -27.01 -24.04
C SER A 16 -18.36 -26.26 -22.89
N GLY A 17 -18.05 -27.02 -21.85
CA GLY A 17 -17.26 -26.56 -20.72
C GLY A 17 -15.81 -26.31 -21.15
N ARG A 18 -15.29 -25.15 -20.76
CA ARG A 18 -13.88 -24.98 -20.44
C ARG A 18 -13.80 -24.19 -19.13
N GLN A 19 -13.42 -24.90 -18.08
CA GLN A 19 -13.04 -24.32 -16.79
C GLN A 19 -11.86 -23.36 -17.02
N ALA A 20 -12.07 -22.09 -16.70
CA ALA A 20 -10.97 -21.14 -16.52
C ALA A 20 -10.32 -21.41 -15.15
N PRO A 21 -8.98 -21.37 -15.03
CA PRO A 21 -8.33 -21.66 -13.76
C PRO A 21 -8.61 -20.51 -12.77
N GLN A 22 -9.26 -20.85 -11.66
CA GLN A 22 -9.38 -19.99 -10.50
C GLN A 22 -7.97 -19.79 -9.92
N GLN A 23 -7.40 -18.59 -10.10
CA GLN A 23 -6.21 -18.20 -9.37
C GLN A 23 -6.59 -17.98 -7.91
N ALA A 24 -6.25 -18.96 -7.08
CA ALA A 24 -6.42 -18.90 -5.64
C ALA A 24 -5.56 -17.77 -5.07
N VAL A 25 -6.22 -16.84 -4.40
CA VAL A 25 -5.60 -15.83 -3.53
C VAL A 25 -4.95 -16.57 -2.37
N LEU A 26 -3.61 -16.64 -2.36
CA LEU A 26 -2.85 -17.24 -1.27
C LEU A 26 -2.94 -16.34 -0.03
N LEU A 27 -3.59 -16.88 0.99
CA LEU A 27 -3.77 -16.31 2.32
C LEU A 27 -2.45 -16.27 3.09
N TRP A 28 -2.27 -15.19 3.83
CA TRP A 28 -1.11 -14.88 4.65
C TRP A 28 -1.00 -15.79 5.88
N ALA A 29 0.24 -16.21 6.19
CA ALA A 29 0.62 -16.77 7.47
C ALA A 29 1.46 -15.75 8.26
N ALA A 30 1.21 -15.65 9.57
CA ALA A 30 1.91 -14.75 10.49
C ALA A 30 3.37 -15.20 10.78
N PRO A 31 4.29 -14.26 11.06
CA PRO A 31 5.73 -14.50 11.06
C PRO A 31 6.28 -15.19 12.33
N GLN A 32 7.39 -15.91 12.16
CA GLN A 32 8.29 -16.31 13.23
C GLN A 32 9.43 -15.29 13.36
N PHE A 33 9.62 -14.75 14.56
CA PHE A 33 10.76 -13.90 14.91
C PHE A 33 12.06 -14.70 14.81
N VAL A 34 13.01 -14.23 14.00
CA VAL A 34 14.41 -14.64 14.09
C VAL A 34 15.28 -13.38 14.11
N SER A 35 15.89 -13.14 15.28
CA SER A 35 16.99 -12.21 15.45
C SER A 35 18.30 -12.93 15.16
N LYS A 36 19.15 -12.33 14.31
CA LYS A 36 20.62 -12.22 14.48
C LYS A 36 21.28 -11.60 13.24
N CYS A 37 21.66 -10.33 13.32
CA CYS A 37 22.80 -9.81 12.58
C CYS A 37 24.07 -10.18 13.35
N GLY A 38 24.94 -10.99 12.75
CA GLY A 38 26.31 -11.20 13.22
C GLY A 38 27.27 -10.37 12.39
N LEU A 39 27.88 -9.34 12.97
CA LEU A 39 29.07 -8.70 12.40
C LEU A 39 30.25 -9.67 12.52
N HIS A 40 30.87 -10.00 11.39
CA HIS A 40 32.21 -10.59 11.35
C HIS A 40 33.25 -9.48 11.46
N VAL A 41 34.04 -9.50 12.53
CA VAL A 41 35.29 -8.74 12.63
C VAL A 41 36.43 -9.73 12.87
N LEU A 42 37.35 -9.80 11.91
CA LEU A 42 38.60 -10.55 11.98
C LEU A 42 39.62 -9.74 12.81
N HIS A 43 40.19 -10.36 13.85
CA HIS A 43 41.45 -9.91 14.44
C HIS A 43 42.37 -11.09 14.71
N HIS A 44 43.56 -11.04 14.11
CA HIS A 44 44.67 -11.95 14.36
C HIS A 44 45.46 -11.60 15.63
N GLY A 45 45.84 -12.64 16.38
CA GLY A 45 47.16 -12.73 17.03
C GLY A 45 47.29 -12.28 18.49
N ARG A 46 47.39 -13.24 19.42
CA ARG A 46 48.60 -13.58 20.20
C ARG A 46 48.27 -14.50 21.40
N ARG A 47 49.24 -15.36 21.71
CA ARG A 47 49.26 -16.53 22.60
C ARG A 47 48.74 -16.27 24.03
N LYS A 48 47.94 -17.20 24.58
CA LYS A 48 47.60 -17.32 26.02
C LYS A 48 47.96 -18.73 26.56
N PRO A 49 48.36 -18.86 27.84
CA PRO A 49 48.75 -20.13 28.48
C PRO A 49 47.51 -20.96 28.91
N PRO A 50 47.65 -22.25 29.28
CA PRO A 50 46.49 -23.08 29.57
C PRO A 50 45.84 -22.64 30.89
N ARG A 51 44.61 -22.12 30.80
CA ARG A 51 43.74 -21.97 31.98
C ARG A 51 43.11 -23.33 32.27
N ARG A 52 43.34 -23.85 33.48
CA ARG A 52 42.55 -24.95 34.04
C ARG A 52 41.09 -24.50 34.08
N SER A 53 40.25 -25.09 33.25
CA SER A 53 38.81 -24.94 33.33
C SER A 53 38.30 -25.82 34.48
N PHE A 54 37.87 -25.20 35.58
CA PHE A 54 36.90 -25.84 36.44
C PHE A 54 35.57 -25.81 35.70
N THR A 55 35.18 -26.94 35.11
CA THR A 55 33.81 -27.13 34.63
C THR A 55 32.92 -27.21 35.87
N CYS A 56 32.27 -26.11 36.22
CA CYS A 56 31.07 -26.18 37.04
C CYS A 56 29.99 -26.78 36.15
N SER A 57 29.87 -28.10 36.17
CA SER A 57 28.69 -28.78 35.67
C SER A 57 27.56 -28.39 36.62
N ALA A 58 26.82 -27.34 36.28
CA ALA A 58 25.50 -27.12 36.85
C ALA A 58 24.64 -28.30 36.37
N SER A 59 24.65 -29.39 37.12
CA SER A 59 23.59 -30.38 37.08
C SER A 59 22.30 -29.59 37.24
N ARG A 60 21.42 -29.63 36.23
CA ARG A 60 20.06 -29.16 36.41
C ARG A 60 19.51 -29.96 37.58
N LEU A 61 19.24 -29.28 38.69
CA LEU A 61 18.40 -29.85 39.72
C LEU A 61 17.10 -30.28 39.02
N PRO A 62 16.65 -31.53 39.19
CA PRO A 62 15.36 -31.94 38.66
C PRO A 62 14.31 -30.97 39.20
N SER A 63 13.44 -30.47 38.32
CA SER A 63 12.29 -29.67 38.71
C SER A 63 11.57 -30.40 39.84
N THR A 64 11.51 -29.76 41.02
CA THR A 64 10.79 -30.30 42.19
C THR A 64 9.28 -30.19 42.05
N GLU A 65 8.78 -29.65 40.94
CA GLU A 65 7.36 -29.58 40.66
C GLU A 65 6.86 -30.92 40.10
N PRO A 66 5.79 -31.49 40.66
CA PRO A 66 5.15 -32.67 40.09
C PRO A 66 4.80 -32.42 38.61
N PRO A 67 4.91 -33.42 37.71
CA PRO A 67 4.60 -33.26 36.28
C PRO A 67 3.22 -32.64 36.00
N TYR A 68 2.27 -32.85 36.91
CA TYR A 68 0.94 -32.25 36.87
C TYR A 68 0.94 -30.71 37.06
N VAL A 69 1.82 -30.17 37.90
CA VAL A 69 1.96 -28.73 38.13
C VAL A 69 2.56 -28.05 36.90
N GLU A 70 3.56 -28.66 36.28
CA GLU A 70 4.15 -28.16 35.02
C GLU A 70 3.13 -28.16 33.88
N GLU A 71 2.28 -29.19 33.80
CA GLU A 71 1.17 -29.25 32.85
C GLU A 71 0.07 -28.21 33.13
N MET A 72 -0.26 -27.97 34.41
CA MET A 72 -1.20 -26.91 34.81
C MET A 72 -0.68 -25.52 34.43
N LEU A 73 0.58 -25.21 34.75
CA LEU A 73 1.21 -23.94 34.40
C LEU A 73 1.30 -23.75 32.88
N ALA A 74 1.58 -24.81 32.12
CA ALA A 74 1.55 -24.76 30.66
C ALA A 74 0.14 -24.45 30.11
N ARG A 75 -0.90 -25.08 30.68
CA ARG A 75 -2.31 -24.82 30.30
C ARG A 75 -2.75 -23.40 30.66
N GLU A 76 -2.36 -22.90 31.83
CA GLU A 76 -2.61 -21.53 32.29
C GLU A 76 -1.94 -20.52 31.35
N ASN A 77 -0.67 -20.74 31.01
CA ASN A 77 0.07 -19.90 30.07
C ASN A 77 -0.56 -19.86 28.66
N ILE A 78 -1.08 -21.00 28.18
CA ILE A 78 -1.82 -21.07 26.90
C ILE A 78 -3.13 -20.28 27.00
N ARG A 79 -3.86 -20.41 28.11
CA ARG A 79 -5.12 -19.69 28.34
C ARG A 79 -4.90 -18.18 28.32
N THR A 80 -3.89 -17.69 29.04
CA THR A 80 -3.54 -16.27 29.07
C THR A 80 -3.19 -15.74 27.69
N ARG A 81 -2.32 -16.44 26.94
CA ARG A 81 -1.97 -16.07 25.56
C ARG A 81 -3.18 -16.04 24.63
N ASN A 82 -4.12 -16.98 24.78
CA ASN A 82 -5.33 -17.01 23.97
C ASN A 82 -6.27 -15.84 24.29
N THR A 83 -6.39 -15.46 25.57
CA THR A 83 -7.13 -14.27 25.99
C THR A 83 -6.52 -12.99 25.40
N GLU A 84 -5.20 -12.85 25.46
CA GLU A 84 -4.49 -11.71 24.86
C GLU A 84 -4.68 -11.64 23.35
N ARG A 85 -4.54 -12.78 22.64
CA ARG A 85 -4.80 -12.86 21.20
C ARG A 85 -6.24 -12.48 20.85
N LYS A 86 -7.21 -12.97 21.63
CA LYS A 86 -8.63 -12.62 21.45
C LYS A 86 -8.85 -11.12 21.61
N ALA A 87 -8.33 -10.52 22.67
CA ALA A 87 -8.45 -9.08 22.92
C ALA A 87 -7.81 -8.25 21.79
N ARG A 88 -6.66 -8.68 21.25
CA ARG A 88 -6.03 -8.03 20.10
C ARG A 88 -6.89 -8.10 18.84
N ILE A 89 -7.46 -9.26 18.53
CA ILE A 89 -8.37 -9.42 17.38
C ILE A 89 -9.62 -8.55 17.55
N GLN A 90 -10.22 -8.55 18.75
CA GLN A 90 -11.39 -7.72 19.06
C GLN A 90 -11.09 -6.23 18.87
N LYS A 91 -9.94 -5.75 19.37
CA LYS A 91 -9.50 -4.37 19.16
C LYS A 91 -9.42 -4.01 17.67
N HIS A 92 -8.84 -4.88 16.85
CA HIS A 92 -8.73 -4.63 15.40
C HIS A 92 -10.09 -4.69 14.68
N LEU A 93 -11.02 -5.54 15.13
CA LEU A 93 -12.39 -5.59 14.59
C LEU A 93 -13.15 -4.30 14.89
N GLU A 94 -12.99 -3.74 16.09
CA GLU A 94 -13.65 -2.50 16.49
C GLU A 94 -13.02 -1.27 15.81
N LYS A 95 -11.69 -1.22 15.79
CA LYS A 95 -10.91 -0.11 15.23
C LYS A 95 -9.74 -0.65 14.39
N PRO A 96 -9.93 -0.81 13.06
CA PRO A 96 -8.86 -1.22 12.17
C PRO A 96 -7.66 -0.27 12.29
N GLU A 97 -6.46 -0.86 12.39
CA GLU A 97 -5.21 -0.09 12.31
C GLU A 97 -4.81 -0.03 10.84
N PHE A 98 -4.56 1.17 10.34
CA PHE A 98 -4.17 1.39 8.95
C PHE A 98 -2.66 1.58 8.87
N SER A 99 -2.03 0.85 7.96
CA SER A 99 -0.61 1.07 7.65
C SER A 99 -0.43 2.41 6.94
N PRO A 100 0.65 3.14 7.25
CA PRO A 100 0.97 4.37 6.54
C PRO A 100 1.32 4.07 5.08
N SER A 101 0.84 4.91 4.18
CA SER A 101 1.24 4.89 2.77
C SER A 101 2.27 5.99 2.53
N ALA A 102 3.49 5.60 2.15
CA ALA A 102 4.53 6.55 1.81
C ALA A 102 4.17 7.38 0.58
N TYR A 103 3.55 6.74 -0.42
CA TYR A 103 3.07 7.38 -1.64
C TYR A 103 2.04 8.47 -1.34
N ASP A 104 0.98 8.15 -0.59
CA ASP A 104 -0.06 9.11 -0.25
C ASP A 104 0.43 10.20 0.69
N THR A 105 1.30 9.85 1.65
CA THR A 105 1.92 10.83 2.55
C THR A 105 2.78 11.83 1.76
N ALA A 106 3.47 11.39 0.71
CA ALA A 106 4.21 12.28 -0.19
C ALA A 106 3.31 13.25 -0.96
N TRP A 107 2.16 12.78 -1.46
CA TRP A 107 1.16 13.65 -2.08
C TRP A 107 0.61 14.69 -1.10
N VAL A 108 0.23 14.27 0.11
CA VAL A 108 -0.24 15.20 1.15
C VAL A 108 0.85 16.20 1.54
N ALA A 109 2.11 15.77 1.63
CA ALA A 109 3.24 16.64 1.91
C ALA A 109 3.44 17.73 0.84
N MET A 110 2.98 17.52 -0.40
CA MET A 110 3.09 18.51 -1.48
C MET A 110 1.99 19.58 -1.44
N VAL A 111 0.96 19.45 -0.61
CA VAL A 111 -0.13 20.43 -0.57
C VAL A 111 0.40 21.77 -0.04
N PRO A 112 0.31 22.87 -0.82
CA PRO A 112 0.75 24.17 -0.37
C PRO A 112 -0.21 24.77 0.66
N LEU A 113 0.33 25.52 1.61
CA LEU A 113 -0.47 26.31 2.54
C LEU A 113 -1.27 27.35 1.74
N PRO A 114 -2.60 27.44 1.92
CA PRO A 114 -3.42 28.49 1.31
C PRO A 114 -2.89 29.86 1.74
N ASP A 115 -2.87 30.83 0.82
CA ASP A 115 -2.60 32.25 1.07
C ASP A 115 -1.13 32.68 1.31
N THR A 116 -0.15 31.77 1.35
CA THR A 116 1.29 32.11 1.50
C THR A 116 2.11 31.82 0.24
N ASP A 117 1.87 32.52 -0.89
CA ASP A 117 2.60 32.37 -2.17
C ASP A 117 2.92 30.93 -2.62
N ARG A 118 2.20 29.95 -2.05
CA ARG A 118 2.48 28.51 -2.09
C ARG A 118 3.92 28.10 -1.74
N GLN A 119 4.60 28.85 -0.88
CA GLN A 119 6.02 28.62 -0.52
C GLN A 119 6.23 27.65 0.65
N ALA A 120 5.18 27.33 1.42
CA ALA A 120 5.26 26.42 2.56
C ALA A 120 4.26 25.26 2.43
N PRO A 121 4.59 24.08 2.99
CA PRO A 121 3.66 22.96 3.06
C PRO A 121 2.52 23.25 4.03
N CYS A 122 1.29 22.88 3.67
CA CYS A 122 0.14 22.88 4.57
C CYS A 122 0.28 21.82 5.67
N PHE A 123 1.02 20.74 5.38
CA PHE A 123 1.22 19.60 6.28
C PHE A 123 2.74 19.33 6.50
N PRO A 124 3.47 20.22 7.20
CA PRO A 124 4.91 20.07 7.42
C PRO A 124 5.29 18.74 8.11
N GLN A 125 4.41 18.20 8.95
CA GLN A 125 4.59 16.91 9.62
C GLN A 125 4.69 15.73 8.65
N CYS A 126 4.05 15.81 7.46
CA CYS A 126 4.19 14.78 6.43
C CYS A 126 5.56 14.89 5.73
N VAL A 127 6.07 16.11 5.53
CA VAL A 127 7.44 16.33 5.02
C VAL A 127 8.47 15.75 5.99
N GLU A 128 8.33 16.03 7.29
CA GLU A 128 9.21 15.51 8.33
C GLU A 128 9.19 13.98 8.39
N TRP A 129 8.01 13.37 8.27
CA TRP A 129 7.90 11.92 8.22
C TRP A 129 8.67 11.31 7.04
N ILE A 130 8.60 11.93 5.85
CA ILE A 130 9.34 11.45 4.67
C ILE A 130 10.86 11.48 4.95
N LEU A 131 11.37 12.57 5.54
CA LEU A 131 12.78 12.70 5.91
C LEU A 131 13.23 11.63 6.91
N GLN A 132 12.36 11.24 7.85
CA GLN A 132 12.70 10.28 8.90
C GLN A 132 12.54 8.80 8.51
N ASN A 133 11.86 8.50 7.38
CA ASN A 133 11.42 7.14 7.06
C ASN A 133 11.96 6.60 5.72
N GLN A 134 13.08 7.14 5.22
CA GLN A 134 13.78 6.52 4.10
C GLN A 134 14.53 5.25 4.54
N HIS A 135 14.40 4.17 3.77
CA HIS A 135 15.17 2.95 4.01
C HIS A 135 16.65 3.15 3.65
N CYS A 136 17.53 2.32 4.23
CA CYS A 136 18.96 2.33 3.91
C CYS A 136 19.28 2.06 2.42
N SER A 137 18.37 1.41 1.69
CA SER A 137 18.45 1.21 0.24
C SER A 137 18.28 2.49 -0.58
N GLY A 138 17.70 3.54 0.02
CA GLY A 138 17.27 4.78 -0.62
C GLY A 138 15.77 4.83 -0.96
N SER A 139 15.01 3.76 -0.70
CA SER A 139 13.59 3.69 -1.05
C SER A 139 12.63 4.14 0.06
N TRP A 140 11.39 4.41 -0.31
CA TRP A 140 10.24 4.52 0.62
C TRP A 140 9.17 3.49 0.25
N GLY A 141 8.42 3.01 1.24
CA GLY A 141 7.33 2.05 1.07
C GLY A 141 7.55 0.75 1.84
N ILE A 142 6.48 -0.05 1.99
CA ILE A 142 6.53 -1.26 2.81
C ILE A 142 7.23 -2.38 2.02
N ASN A 143 8.46 -2.71 2.40
CA ASN A 143 9.17 -3.87 1.89
C ASN A 143 8.91 -5.09 2.80
N GLN A 144 7.79 -5.79 2.59
CA GLN A 144 7.36 -6.91 3.44
C GLN A 144 8.35 -8.08 3.48
N PHE A 145 9.30 -8.16 2.54
CA PHE A 145 10.25 -9.27 2.43
C PHE A 145 11.71 -8.85 2.21
N GLY A 146 12.03 -7.57 2.36
CA GLY A 146 13.41 -7.06 2.39
C GLY A 146 14.26 -7.25 1.11
N LEU A 147 13.75 -7.85 0.02
CA LEU A 147 14.65 -8.45 -0.98
C LEU A 147 14.47 -8.03 -2.45
N LEU A 148 13.35 -7.45 -2.88
CA LEU A 148 13.19 -7.02 -4.28
C LEU A 148 12.42 -5.71 -4.41
N ALA A 149 12.92 -4.80 -5.24
CA ALA A 149 12.15 -3.64 -5.67
C ALA A 149 10.92 -4.11 -6.45
N ASN A 150 9.78 -3.51 -6.16
CA ASN A 150 8.55 -3.68 -6.91
C ASN A 150 8.03 -2.31 -7.37
N LYS A 151 6.96 -2.33 -8.15
CA LYS A 151 6.38 -1.11 -8.73
C LYS A 151 5.80 -0.17 -7.67
N ASP A 152 5.29 -0.68 -6.56
CA ASP A 152 4.79 0.13 -5.43
C ASP A 152 5.90 0.92 -4.74
N ILE A 153 7.04 0.28 -4.49
CA ILE A 153 8.21 0.91 -3.86
C ILE A 153 8.81 1.96 -4.79
N LEU A 154 8.91 1.68 -6.10
CA LEU A 154 9.36 2.66 -7.08
C LEU A 154 8.44 3.88 -7.13
N LEU A 155 7.14 3.66 -7.18
CA LEU A 155 6.15 4.73 -7.20
C LEU A 155 6.18 5.57 -5.92
N SER A 156 6.23 4.93 -4.76
CA SER A 156 6.36 5.59 -3.45
C SER A 156 7.65 6.40 -3.35
N THR A 157 8.77 5.84 -3.82
CA THR A 157 10.09 6.50 -3.79
C THR A 157 10.10 7.74 -4.69
N LEU A 158 9.54 7.63 -5.91
CA LEU A 158 9.43 8.75 -6.83
C LEU A 158 8.56 9.88 -6.24
N ALA A 159 7.42 9.54 -5.64
CA ALA A 159 6.56 10.51 -4.98
C ALA A 159 7.28 11.25 -3.84
N CYS A 160 8.01 10.53 -2.99
CA CYS A 160 8.78 11.12 -1.89
C CYS A 160 9.88 12.07 -2.41
N ILE A 161 10.59 11.69 -3.47
CA ILE A 161 11.60 12.55 -4.11
C ILE A 161 10.98 13.85 -4.62
N ILE A 162 9.85 13.77 -5.32
CA ILE A 162 9.15 14.94 -5.86
C ILE A 162 8.69 15.85 -4.71
N ALA A 163 8.16 15.28 -3.63
CA ALA A 163 7.73 16.03 -2.45
C ALA A 163 8.90 16.79 -1.79
N LEU A 164 10.04 16.13 -1.59
CA LEU A 164 11.24 16.76 -1.03
C LEU A 164 11.79 17.85 -1.96
N LYS A 165 11.83 17.57 -3.27
CA LYS A 165 12.28 18.52 -4.29
C LYS A 165 11.40 19.77 -4.35
N LYS A 166 10.07 19.62 -4.22
CA LYS A 166 9.11 20.73 -4.21
C LYS A 166 9.45 21.76 -3.13
N TRP A 167 9.85 21.30 -1.94
CA TRP A 167 10.18 22.16 -0.80
C TRP A 167 11.68 22.45 -0.67
N ASN A 168 12.50 21.97 -1.62
CA ASN A 168 13.95 22.11 -1.61
C ASN A 168 14.62 21.65 -0.30
N VAL A 169 14.18 20.51 0.24
CA VAL A 169 14.72 19.89 1.46
C VAL A 169 15.24 18.48 1.18
N GLY A 170 16.08 17.95 2.06
CA GLY A 170 16.49 16.54 1.99
C GLY A 170 17.31 16.15 0.75
N SER A 171 18.24 16.99 0.30
CA SER A 171 19.07 16.74 -0.90
C SER A 171 19.75 15.36 -0.92
N ASP A 172 20.29 14.93 0.22
CA ASP A 172 20.90 13.62 0.41
C ASP A 172 19.86 12.47 0.29
N HIS A 173 18.64 12.66 0.79
CA HIS A 173 17.54 11.72 0.62
C HIS A 173 17.12 11.60 -0.85
N ILE A 174 17.04 12.74 -1.55
CA ILE A 174 16.77 12.80 -3.00
C ILE A 174 17.83 12.02 -3.76
N SER A 175 19.12 12.27 -3.50
CA SER A 175 20.23 11.59 -4.18
C SER A 175 20.15 10.07 -4.02
N ARG A 176 19.97 9.58 -2.78
CA ARG A 176 19.81 8.13 -2.53
C ARG A 176 18.56 7.54 -3.17
N GLY A 177 17.46 8.30 -3.23
CA GLY A 177 16.23 7.88 -3.88
C GLY A 177 16.39 7.74 -5.38
N LEU A 178 17.07 8.69 -6.03
CA LEU A 178 17.40 8.63 -7.46
C LEU A 178 18.31 7.45 -7.77
N GLU A 179 19.34 7.21 -6.95
CA GLU A 179 20.22 6.04 -7.04
C GLU A 179 19.43 4.73 -6.92
N PHE A 180 18.45 4.67 -6.01
CA PHE A 180 17.57 3.51 -5.88
C PHE A 180 16.71 3.29 -7.13
N ILE A 181 16.07 4.34 -7.65
CA ILE A 181 15.26 4.26 -8.88
C ILE A 181 16.12 3.81 -10.05
N GLY A 182 17.31 4.38 -10.24
CA GLY A 182 18.21 4.01 -11.33
C GLY A 182 18.64 2.55 -11.30
N ARG A 183 19.03 2.05 -10.11
CA ARG A 183 19.38 0.63 -9.90
C ARG A 183 18.23 -0.34 -10.22
N ASN A 184 16.97 0.11 -10.10
CA ASN A 184 15.78 -0.72 -10.23
C ASN A 184 14.86 -0.31 -11.40
N ILE A 185 15.35 0.51 -12.34
CA ILE A 185 14.50 1.09 -13.39
C ILE A 185 13.89 0.01 -14.30
N SER A 186 14.58 -1.11 -14.49
CA SER A 186 14.10 -2.25 -15.29
C SER A 186 12.79 -2.85 -14.76
N THR A 187 12.54 -2.77 -13.45
CA THR A 187 11.29 -3.21 -12.80
C THR A 187 10.05 -2.50 -13.37
N VAL A 188 10.19 -1.26 -13.86
CA VAL A 188 9.08 -0.50 -14.45
C VAL A 188 8.53 -1.20 -15.70
N MET A 189 9.41 -1.75 -16.54
CA MET A 189 9.07 -2.41 -17.79
C MET A 189 8.77 -3.91 -17.64
N ASP A 190 9.05 -4.49 -16.46
CA ASP A 190 8.85 -5.91 -16.22
C ASP A 190 7.35 -6.24 -16.09
N LYS A 191 6.84 -7.04 -17.04
CA LYS A 191 5.44 -7.48 -17.09
C LYS A 191 5.12 -8.58 -16.09
N GLN A 192 6.13 -9.26 -15.53
CA GLN A 192 5.93 -10.30 -14.51
C GLN A 192 5.68 -9.69 -13.13
N ILE A 193 6.11 -8.44 -12.92
CA ILE A 193 5.89 -7.71 -11.67
C ILE A 193 4.52 -7.06 -11.72
N VAL A 194 3.68 -7.41 -10.75
CA VAL A 194 2.33 -6.85 -10.58
C VAL A 194 2.42 -5.32 -10.44
N SER A 195 1.61 -4.61 -11.23
CA SER A 195 1.52 -3.16 -11.19
C SER A 195 0.41 -2.71 -10.25
N PRO A 196 0.60 -1.64 -9.44
CA PRO A 196 -0.51 -0.95 -8.82
C PRO A 196 -1.45 -0.36 -9.85
N ILE A 197 -2.68 -0.05 -9.43
CA ILE A 197 -3.70 0.57 -10.27
C ILE A 197 -3.14 1.88 -10.82
N GLY A 198 -3.28 2.10 -12.14
CA GLY A 198 -2.84 3.33 -12.79
C GLY A 198 -1.34 3.46 -13.01
N PHE A 199 -0.51 2.49 -12.59
CA PHE A 199 0.96 2.61 -12.63
C PHE A 199 1.51 3.04 -14.00
N ASN A 200 0.99 2.45 -15.08
CA ASN A 200 1.46 2.71 -16.46
C ASN A 200 1.16 4.14 -16.95
N LEU A 201 0.33 4.90 -16.24
CA LEU A 201 0.08 6.32 -16.48
C LEU A 201 0.73 7.19 -15.41
N ILE A 202 0.56 6.80 -14.15
CA ILE A 202 1.01 7.59 -13.00
C ILE A 202 2.53 7.66 -12.96
N PHE A 203 3.22 6.52 -13.01
CA PHE A 203 4.68 6.50 -12.87
C PHE A 203 5.39 7.27 -14.00
N PRO A 204 5.09 7.05 -15.30
CA PRO A 204 5.71 7.83 -16.36
C PRO A 204 5.41 9.33 -16.28
N GLY A 205 4.18 9.71 -15.90
CA GLY A 205 3.80 11.11 -15.78
C GLY A 205 4.53 11.82 -14.64
N MET A 206 4.62 11.19 -13.46
CA MET A 206 5.44 11.66 -12.34
C MET A 206 6.93 11.70 -12.70
N PHE A 207 7.42 10.71 -13.44
CA PHE A 207 8.83 10.63 -13.86
C PHE A 207 9.19 11.80 -14.80
N ASN A 208 8.34 12.07 -15.78
CA ASN A 208 8.47 13.23 -16.66
C ASN A 208 8.38 14.56 -15.90
N HIS A 209 7.48 14.65 -14.92
CA HIS A 209 7.39 15.81 -14.04
C HIS A 209 8.68 16.03 -13.24
N ALA A 210 9.24 14.98 -12.64
CA ALA A 210 10.50 15.04 -11.91
C ALA A 210 11.66 15.56 -12.78
N ILE A 211 11.77 15.08 -14.04
CA ILE A 211 12.76 15.60 -15.00
C ILE A 211 12.57 17.10 -15.25
N ARG A 212 11.32 17.56 -15.44
CA ARG A 212 11.01 18.99 -15.61
C ARG A 212 11.31 19.83 -14.38
N MET A 213 11.36 19.23 -13.18
CA MET A 213 11.84 19.89 -11.95
C MET A 213 13.37 19.94 -11.85
N GLY A 214 14.11 19.46 -12.86
CA GLY A 214 15.56 19.44 -12.90
C GLY A 214 16.17 18.29 -12.09
N LEU A 215 15.45 17.18 -11.91
CA LEU A 215 16.01 15.96 -11.33
C LEU A 215 16.66 15.11 -12.42
N GLU A 216 17.89 14.68 -12.18
CA GLU A 216 18.67 13.83 -13.09
C GLU A 216 18.64 12.38 -12.58
N PHE A 217 18.09 11.47 -13.39
CA PHE A 217 18.03 10.05 -13.06
C PHE A 217 19.25 9.33 -13.64
N PRO A 218 19.94 8.47 -12.87
CA PRO A 218 21.07 7.68 -13.36
C PRO A 218 20.58 6.47 -14.18
N VAL A 219 19.95 6.75 -15.32
CA VAL A 219 19.36 5.77 -16.23
C VAL A 219 19.73 6.10 -17.68
N ARG A 220 19.61 5.13 -18.59
CA ARG A 220 19.91 5.37 -20.00
C ARG A 220 18.76 6.14 -20.66
N GLU A 221 19.07 6.89 -21.70
CA GLU A 221 18.06 7.58 -22.52
C GLU A 221 17.02 6.61 -23.13
N THR A 222 17.43 5.37 -23.43
CA THR A 222 16.53 4.30 -23.88
C THR A 222 15.51 3.89 -22.83
N ASP A 223 15.91 3.91 -21.55
CA ASP A 223 15.02 3.57 -20.44
C ASP A 223 13.99 4.70 -20.23
N ILE A 224 14.43 5.96 -20.30
CA ILE A 224 13.55 7.14 -20.26
C ILE A 224 12.51 7.07 -21.40
N SER A 225 12.98 6.87 -22.62
CA SER A 225 12.11 6.77 -23.80
C SER A 225 11.11 5.61 -23.67
N GLY A 226 11.55 4.46 -23.15
CA GLY A 226 10.69 3.30 -22.91
C GLY A 226 9.58 3.59 -21.89
N ILE A 227 9.90 4.28 -20.80
CA ILE A 227 8.92 4.67 -19.77
C ILE A 227 7.90 5.65 -20.31
N LEU A 228 8.33 6.67 -21.06
CA LEU A 228 7.41 7.63 -21.68
C LEU A 228 6.50 6.95 -22.71
N HIS A 229 7.03 5.98 -23.46
CA HIS A 229 6.24 5.20 -24.41
C HIS A 229 5.20 4.30 -23.72
N LEU A 230 5.44 3.81 -22.50
CA LEU A 230 4.41 3.08 -21.74
C LEU A 230 3.14 3.92 -21.55
N CYS A 231 3.31 5.19 -21.21
CA CYS A 231 2.18 6.11 -21.02
C CYS A 231 1.41 6.29 -22.32
N GLU A 232 2.11 6.51 -23.44
CA GLU A 232 1.50 6.68 -24.76
C GLU A 232 0.72 5.43 -25.18
N MET A 233 1.29 4.24 -24.97
CA MET A 233 0.64 2.97 -25.27
C MET A 233 -0.64 2.78 -24.44
N GLU A 234 -0.58 3.07 -23.14
CA GLU A 234 -1.73 2.92 -22.26
C GLU A 234 -2.85 3.92 -22.61
N LEU A 235 -2.50 5.15 -23.02
CA LEU A 235 -3.48 6.12 -23.52
C LEU A 235 -4.13 5.68 -24.83
N ARG A 236 -3.37 5.11 -25.75
CA ARG A 236 -3.93 4.54 -26.99
C ARG A 236 -4.87 3.37 -26.70
N ARG A 237 -4.52 2.51 -25.75
CA ARG A 237 -5.38 1.40 -25.29
C ARG A 237 -6.71 1.93 -24.78
N LEU A 238 -6.67 2.93 -23.89
CA LEU A 238 -7.86 3.55 -23.32
C LEU A 238 -8.71 4.30 -24.35
N ALA A 239 -8.10 4.94 -25.35
CA ALA A 239 -8.83 5.63 -26.41
C ALA A 239 -9.72 4.67 -27.23
N GLY A 240 -9.31 3.43 -27.41
CA GLY A 240 -10.09 2.40 -28.11
C GLY A 240 -11.07 1.62 -27.23
N GLU A 241 -11.07 1.85 -25.91
CA GLU A 241 -11.94 1.14 -24.98
C GLU A 241 -13.18 1.94 -24.63
N GLU A 242 -14.35 1.34 -24.86
CA GLU A 242 -15.64 1.82 -24.37
C GLU A 242 -16.03 0.95 -23.18
N SER A 243 -15.77 1.42 -21.96
CA SER A 243 -16.08 0.68 -20.75
C SER A 243 -16.71 1.55 -19.68
N ASN A 244 -17.69 0.98 -18.98
CA ASN A 244 -18.30 1.61 -17.81
C ASN A 244 -17.22 1.80 -16.74
N GLY A 245 -16.92 3.05 -16.36
CA GLY A 245 -15.94 3.39 -15.34
C GLY A 245 -14.58 3.87 -15.89
N LYS A 246 -14.43 3.97 -17.21
CA LYS A 246 -13.25 4.60 -17.85
C LYS A 246 -13.06 6.03 -17.37
N GLU A 247 -14.12 6.82 -17.27
CA GLU A 247 -14.07 8.21 -16.82
C GLU A 247 -13.59 8.30 -15.37
N ALA A 248 -14.06 7.39 -14.50
CA ALA A 248 -13.62 7.32 -13.11
C ALA A 248 -12.15 6.93 -12.99
N TYR A 249 -11.70 5.95 -13.79
CA TYR A 249 -10.30 5.55 -13.85
C TYR A 249 -9.41 6.69 -14.36
N LEU A 250 -9.81 7.36 -15.45
CA LEU A 250 -9.08 8.51 -16.00
C LEU A 250 -9.03 9.66 -15.00
N ALA A 251 -10.12 9.95 -14.30
CA ALA A 251 -10.15 10.98 -13.26
C ALA A 251 -9.24 10.64 -12.07
N PHE A 252 -9.16 9.36 -11.68
CA PHE A 252 -8.26 8.90 -10.63
C PHE A 252 -6.78 9.11 -11.02
N VAL A 253 -6.39 8.75 -12.25
CA VAL A 253 -4.99 8.83 -12.71
C VAL A 253 -4.58 10.21 -13.25
N ALA A 254 -5.52 11.09 -13.62
CA ALA A 254 -5.21 12.38 -14.25
C ALA A 254 -4.37 13.30 -13.34
N GLU A 255 -4.83 13.49 -12.10
CA GLU A 255 -4.16 14.39 -11.15
C GLU A 255 -2.92 13.74 -10.55
N GLU A 256 -3.01 12.48 -10.12
CA GLU A 256 -1.87 11.75 -9.56
C GLU A 256 -0.78 11.47 -10.60
N GLY A 257 -1.15 11.21 -11.86
CA GLY A 257 -0.19 11.02 -12.93
C GLY A 257 0.40 12.31 -13.47
N LEU A 258 -0.14 13.48 -13.10
CA LEU A 258 0.27 14.77 -13.67
C LEU A 258 0.22 14.76 -15.21
N VAL A 259 -0.72 13.99 -15.77
CA VAL A 259 -0.97 13.87 -17.21
C VAL A 259 -2.26 14.63 -17.52
N SER A 260 -2.22 15.49 -18.54
CA SER A 260 -3.38 16.29 -18.95
C SER A 260 -4.41 15.44 -19.71
N LEU A 261 -5.11 14.55 -19.00
CA LEU A 261 -6.01 13.56 -19.58
C LEU A 261 -7.46 13.99 -19.66
N LEU A 262 -7.89 14.84 -18.72
CA LEU A 262 -9.25 15.32 -18.60
C LEU A 262 -9.23 16.82 -18.27
N ASP A 263 -10.35 17.49 -18.51
CA ASP A 263 -10.56 18.80 -17.90
C ASP A 263 -10.60 18.62 -16.38
N ARG A 264 -9.86 19.46 -15.65
CA ARG A 264 -9.80 19.42 -14.18
C ARG A 264 -11.17 19.57 -13.53
N ASN A 265 -12.12 20.21 -14.21
CA ASN A 265 -13.50 20.31 -13.75
C ASN A 265 -14.23 18.96 -13.81
N GLU A 266 -13.90 18.10 -14.78
CA GLU A 266 -14.49 16.77 -14.90
C GLU A 266 -14.04 15.83 -13.77
N VAL A 267 -12.78 15.95 -13.32
CA VAL A 267 -12.26 15.21 -12.15
C VAL A 267 -13.11 15.48 -10.91
N MET A 268 -13.60 16.71 -10.75
CA MET A 268 -14.41 17.09 -9.58
C MET A 268 -15.80 16.48 -9.54
N ASN A 269 -16.29 15.93 -10.64
CA ASN A 269 -17.53 15.17 -10.64
C ASN A 269 -17.44 13.91 -9.75
N PHE A 270 -16.21 13.49 -9.40
CA PHE A 270 -15.94 12.35 -8.53
C PHE A 270 -15.69 12.74 -7.06
N GLN A 271 -15.83 14.02 -6.70
CA GLN A 271 -15.70 14.47 -5.32
C GLN A 271 -16.86 13.94 -4.48
N ARG A 272 -16.52 13.21 -3.42
CA ARG A 272 -17.47 12.62 -2.48
C ARG A 272 -17.97 13.65 -1.49
N LYS A 273 -19.07 13.32 -0.79
CA LYS A 273 -19.67 14.18 0.25
C LYS A 273 -18.69 14.53 1.39
N ASN A 274 -17.72 13.66 1.67
CA ASN A 274 -16.67 13.90 2.66
C ASN A 274 -15.53 14.80 2.17
N GLY A 275 -15.59 15.29 0.92
CA GLY A 275 -14.59 16.16 0.29
C GLY A 275 -13.47 15.43 -0.46
N SER A 276 -13.34 14.11 -0.27
CA SER A 276 -12.32 13.33 -0.95
C SER A 276 -12.62 13.08 -2.42
N LEU A 277 -11.58 12.88 -3.22
CA LEU A 277 -11.67 12.12 -4.46
C LEU A 277 -11.42 10.64 -4.15
N PHE A 278 -12.39 9.80 -4.48
CA PHE A 278 -12.29 8.33 -4.36
C PHE A 278 -11.90 7.80 -2.97
N ASN A 279 -12.04 8.59 -1.89
CA ASN A 279 -11.46 8.29 -0.57
C ASN A 279 -9.92 8.14 -0.60
N SER A 280 -9.24 8.59 -1.65
CA SER A 280 -7.78 8.56 -1.80
C SER A 280 -7.19 9.88 -1.29
N PRO A 281 -6.32 9.87 -0.27
CA PRO A 281 -5.56 11.05 0.14
C PRO A 281 -4.66 11.57 -0.99
N ALA A 282 -3.99 10.69 -1.75
CA ALA A 282 -3.17 11.09 -2.89
C ALA A 282 -3.98 11.86 -3.96
N ALA A 283 -5.09 11.30 -4.45
CA ALA A 283 -5.93 11.94 -5.46
C ALA A 283 -6.47 13.28 -4.98
N THR A 284 -6.89 13.34 -3.71
CA THR A 284 -7.42 14.57 -3.11
C THR A 284 -6.34 15.63 -2.95
N ALA A 285 -5.14 15.24 -2.54
CA ALA A 285 -3.99 16.13 -2.42
C ALA A 285 -3.50 16.62 -3.79
N ALA A 286 -3.49 15.77 -4.82
CA ALA A 286 -3.08 16.13 -6.17
C ALA A 286 -3.91 17.30 -6.73
N VAL A 287 -5.23 17.32 -6.49
CA VAL A 287 -6.08 18.48 -6.81
C VAL A 287 -5.60 19.73 -6.06
N LEU A 288 -5.38 19.64 -4.75
CA LEU A 288 -4.99 20.77 -3.91
C LEU A 288 -3.61 21.35 -4.25
N VAL A 289 -2.70 20.53 -4.78
CA VAL A 289 -1.39 20.99 -5.26
C VAL A 289 -1.55 22.03 -6.38
N HIS A 290 -2.60 21.90 -7.20
CA HIS A 290 -2.84 22.77 -8.35
C HIS A 290 -3.93 23.81 -8.10
N ARG A 291 -5.02 23.43 -7.42
CA ARG A 291 -6.23 24.23 -7.27
C ARG A 291 -6.74 24.18 -5.83
N TYR A 292 -7.08 25.33 -5.28
CA TYR A 292 -7.71 25.39 -3.97
C TYR A 292 -9.12 24.79 -4.00
N ASP A 293 -9.48 24.01 -2.97
CA ASP A 293 -10.81 23.44 -2.77
C ASP A 293 -11.04 23.21 -1.27
N ASP A 294 -12.02 23.91 -0.68
CA ASP A 294 -12.27 23.87 0.76
C ASP A 294 -12.60 22.46 1.27
N LYS A 295 -13.39 21.69 0.52
CA LYS A 295 -13.85 20.37 0.95
C LYS A 295 -12.72 19.35 0.90
N ALA A 296 -11.90 19.38 -0.15
CA ALA A 296 -10.70 18.56 -0.25
C ALA A 296 -9.72 18.87 0.88
N LEU A 297 -9.53 20.17 1.22
CA LEU A 297 -8.64 20.57 2.30
C LEU A 297 -9.18 20.11 3.67
N GLN A 298 -10.49 20.25 3.92
CA GLN A 298 -11.14 19.74 5.13
C GLN A 298 -10.96 18.22 5.28
N TYR A 299 -11.07 17.47 4.18
CA TYR A 299 -10.82 16.03 4.18
C TYR A 299 -9.38 15.70 4.61
N LEU A 300 -8.37 16.34 4.02
CA LEU A 300 -6.98 16.07 4.39
C LEU A 300 -6.65 16.51 5.82
N ASN A 301 -7.15 17.67 6.26
CA ASN A 301 -7.02 18.10 7.66
C ASN A 301 -7.58 17.07 8.63
N SER A 302 -8.77 16.53 8.33
CA SER A 302 -9.39 15.48 9.13
C SER A 302 -8.51 14.23 9.21
N ILE A 303 -8.01 13.73 8.06
CA ILE A 303 -7.15 12.55 8.04
C ILE A 303 -5.85 12.77 8.80
N VAL A 304 -5.16 13.88 8.54
CA VAL A 304 -3.90 14.18 9.21
C VAL A 304 -4.10 14.36 10.71
N SER A 305 -5.24 14.90 11.16
CA SER A 305 -5.57 14.97 12.59
C SER A 305 -5.75 13.59 13.24
N ILE A 306 -6.20 12.59 12.47
CA ILE A 306 -6.44 11.21 12.96
C ILE A 306 -5.13 10.42 13.01
N PHE A 307 -4.29 10.55 11.98
CA PHE A 307 -3.10 9.71 11.78
C PHE A 307 -1.78 10.42 12.16
N GLY A 308 -1.82 11.71 12.49
CA GLY A 308 -0.67 12.48 12.94
C GLY A 308 0.24 12.91 11.80
N THR A 309 1.25 12.10 11.49
CA THR A 309 2.34 12.47 10.56
C THR A 309 2.25 11.79 9.19
N THR A 310 1.35 10.82 9.04
CA THR A 310 1.18 10.02 7.82
C THR A 310 -0.27 9.88 7.45
N VAL A 311 -0.55 9.41 6.24
CA VAL A 311 -1.89 9.05 5.80
C VAL A 311 -1.92 7.63 5.22
N PRO A 312 -3.06 6.91 5.29
CA PRO A 312 -3.22 5.63 4.61
C PRO A 312 -3.48 5.82 3.10
N THR A 313 -3.53 4.73 2.33
CA THR A 313 -3.88 4.76 0.90
C THR A 313 -5.34 5.13 0.65
N VAL A 314 -6.24 4.76 1.56
CA VAL A 314 -7.67 5.04 1.41
C VAL A 314 -8.29 5.31 2.78
N TYR A 315 -9.13 6.35 2.89
CA TYR A 315 -9.91 6.64 4.08
C TYR A 315 -11.20 7.42 3.79
N PRO A 316 -12.34 7.13 4.45
CA PRO A 316 -12.56 6.03 5.36
C PRO A 316 -12.67 4.69 4.61
N GLN A 317 -12.15 3.61 5.19
CA GLN A 317 -12.30 2.25 4.66
C GLN A 317 -12.65 1.22 5.74
N ASN A 318 -13.11 1.69 6.91
CA ASN A 318 -13.37 0.85 8.09
C ASN A 318 -14.23 -0.37 7.77
N ILE A 319 -15.32 -0.20 7.01
CA ILE A 319 -16.27 -1.28 6.72
C ILE A 319 -15.65 -2.36 5.81
N TYR A 320 -14.92 -1.97 4.77
CA TYR A 320 -14.28 -2.96 3.89
C TYR A 320 -13.26 -3.80 4.68
N TYR A 321 -12.37 -3.15 5.46
CA TYR A 321 -11.40 -3.88 6.28
C TYR A 321 -12.07 -4.77 7.32
N GLN A 322 -13.11 -4.27 7.98
CA GLN A 322 -13.88 -5.05 8.94
C GLN A 322 -14.54 -6.26 8.29
N LEU A 323 -15.17 -6.11 7.11
CA LEU A 323 -15.75 -7.22 6.36
C LEU A 323 -14.69 -8.23 5.90
N SER A 324 -13.51 -7.77 5.45
CA SER A 324 -12.40 -8.67 5.12
C SER A 324 -11.88 -9.43 6.35
N MET A 325 -11.83 -8.78 7.51
CA MET A 325 -11.49 -9.46 8.76
C MET A 325 -12.54 -10.49 9.15
N VAL A 326 -13.83 -10.17 9.02
CA VAL A 326 -14.94 -11.13 9.26
C VAL A 326 -14.76 -12.36 8.37
N ASP A 327 -14.61 -12.18 7.07
CA ASP A 327 -14.39 -13.26 6.09
C ASP A 327 -13.16 -14.12 6.45
N MET A 328 -12.05 -13.48 6.88
CA MET A 328 -10.86 -14.20 7.33
C MET A 328 -11.12 -15.01 8.59
N LEU A 329 -11.82 -14.46 9.59
CA LEU A 329 -12.15 -15.16 10.83
C LEU A 329 -13.07 -16.38 10.58
N GLU A 330 -13.97 -16.27 9.60
CA GLU A 330 -14.79 -17.39 9.13
C GLU A 330 -13.95 -18.47 8.45
N LYS A 331 -13.09 -18.08 7.49
CA LYS A 331 -12.23 -19.01 6.75
C LYS A 331 -11.28 -19.81 7.64
N ILE A 332 -10.73 -19.20 8.69
CA ILE A 332 -9.85 -19.88 9.65
C ILE A 332 -10.62 -20.59 10.78
N GLY A 333 -11.96 -20.54 10.79
CA GLY A 333 -12.82 -21.30 11.70
C GLY A 333 -12.87 -20.79 13.14
N ILE A 334 -12.56 -19.50 13.38
CA ILE A 334 -12.58 -18.90 14.73
C ILE A 334 -13.67 -17.84 14.93
N SER A 335 -14.50 -17.58 13.93
CA SER A 335 -15.56 -16.55 13.96
C SER A 335 -16.51 -16.65 15.16
N ARG A 336 -16.83 -17.87 15.64
CA ARG A 336 -17.67 -18.10 16.84
C ARG A 336 -17.17 -17.40 18.10
N HIS A 337 -15.88 -17.05 18.17
CA HIS A 337 -15.30 -16.36 19.32
C HIS A 337 -15.57 -14.84 19.31
N PHE A 338 -16.08 -14.32 18.19
CA PHE A 338 -16.25 -12.89 17.89
C PHE A 338 -17.66 -12.56 17.34
N SER A 339 -18.67 -13.37 17.66
CA SER A 339 -20.01 -13.23 17.05
C SER A 339 -20.67 -11.88 17.32
N SER A 340 -20.43 -11.27 18.48
CA SER A 340 -20.99 -9.95 18.81
C SER A 340 -20.39 -8.85 17.93
N GLU A 341 -19.08 -8.88 17.77
CA GLU A 341 -18.31 -7.94 16.95
C GLU A 341 -18.67 -8.10 15.47
N ILE A 342 -18.75 -9.34 14.99
CA ILE A 342 -19.16 -9.67 13.62
C ILE A 342 -20.56 -9.13 13.34
N ASN A 343 -21.54 -9.39 14.21
CA ASN A 343 -22.90 -8.89 14.02
C ASN A 343 -22.94 -7.36 13.98
N SER A 344 -22.22 -6.68 14.88
CA SER A 344 -22.14 -5.21 14.86
C SER A 344 -21.53 -4.66 13.56
N ILE A 345 -20.50 -5.33 13.02
CA ILE A 345 -19.88 -4.98 11.74
C ILE A 345 -20.88 -5.16 10.59
N LEU A 346 -21.57 -6.29 10.53
CA LEU A 346 -22.54 -6.59 9.48
C LEU A 346 -23.73 -5.62 9.52
N ASP A 347 -24.23 -5.27 10.70
CA ASP A 347 -25.29 -4.27 10.87
C ASP A 347 -24.85 -2.89 10.35
N LYS A 348 -23.64 -2.44 10.71
CA LYS A 348 -23.07 -1.19 10.19
C LYS A 348 -22.93 -1.22 8.68
N ALA A 349 -22.42 -2.31 8.12
CA ALA A 349 -22.28 -2.48 6.69
C ALA A 349 -23.64 -2.42 5.97
N TYR A 350 -24.65 -3.09 6.51
CA TYR A 350 -26.01 -3.10 5.98
C TYR A 350 -26.64 -1.70 5.97
N ILE A 351 -26.46 -0.93 7.04
CA ILE A 351 -26.95 0.46 7.13
C ILE A 351 -26.28 1.35 6.09
N GLU A 352 -24.97 1.21 5.89
CA GLU A 352 -24.20 2.05 4.97
C GLU A 352 -24.47 1.71 3.50
N MET A 353 -24.76 0.45 3.17
CA MET A 353 -25.19 0.05 1.82
C MET A 353 -26.57 0.60 1.42
N ARG A 354 -27.37 1.07 2.40
CA ARG A 354 -28.72 1.60 2.16
C ARG A 354 -28.74 3.12 1.97
N LYS A 355 -27.62 3.81 2.21
CA LYS A 355 -27.44 5.25 2.02
C LYS A 355 -26.89 5.54 0.63
#